data_AF-A0A078GMT8-F1
#
_entry.id   AF-A0A078GMT8-F1
#
_cell.length_a   1.000
_cell.length_b   1.000
_cell.length_c   1.000
_cell.angle_alpha   90.00
_cell.angle_beta   90.00
_cell.angle_gamma   90.00
#
_symmetry.space_group_name_H-M   'P 1'
#
loop_
_entity.id
_entity.type
_entity.pdbx_description
1 polymer ?
#
loop_
_entity_poly.entity_id
_entity_poly.type
_entity_poly.pdbx_seq_one_letter_code
_entity_poly.pdbx_strand_id
1 'polypeptide(L)' 'MKWDVPLEGKQRKLQFVNKLWTDPYDSRHVQESAEIVAKLVGFCESANISKEIFELNFAMPSDKKWNNVWDNIYNLLHL' A
#
# COMPACT_ATOMS: atom_id res chain seq x y z
N MET A 1 -1.62 3.80 21.38
CA MET A 1 -0.67 3.50 20.30
C MET A 1 -1.42 2.70 19.24
N LYS A 2 -1.97 3.35 18.21
CA LYS A 2 -3.07 2.80 17.37
C LYS A 2 -2.69 1.60 16.49
N TRP A 3 -1.42 1.48 16.13
CA TRP A 3 -0.92 0.45 15.21
C TRP A 3 0.00 -0.58 15.87
N ASP A 4 0.17 -0.49 17.19
CA ASP A 4 1.02 -1.41 17.97
C ASP A 4 2.43 -1.60 17.36
N VAL A 5 3.01 -0.50 16.85
CA VAL A 5 4.38 -0.46 16.30
C VAL A 5 5.23 0.39 17.25
N PRO A 6 6.21 -0.21 17.96
CA PRO A 6 7.13 0.51 18.85
C PRO A 6 7.76 1.74 18.17
N LEU A 7 7.87 2.85 18.92
CA LEU A 7 8.53 4.06 18.41
C LEU A 7 10.02 3.82 18.14
N GLU A 8 10.63 3.00 18.99
CA GLU A 8 12.02 2.58 18.98
C GLU A 8 12.02 1.08 18.63
N GLY A 9 12.30 0.74 17.38
CA GLY A 9 12.24 -0.66 16.92
C GLY A 9 12.97 -0.85 15.60
N LYS A 10 13.66 -1.99 15.45
CA LYS A 10 14.31 -2.36 14.19
C LYS A 10 13.25 -2.46 13.09
N GLN A 11 13.55 -1.92 11.91
CA GLN A 11 12.66 -1.96 10.74
C GLN A 11 11.24 -1.41 11.00
N ARG A 12 11.09 -0.44 11.92
CA ARG A 12 9.80 0.17 12.28
C ARG A 12 8.90 0.51 11.08
N LYS A 13 9.48 1.11 10.03
CA LYS A 13 8.76 1.46 8.80
C LYS A 13 8.16 0.23 8.13
N LEU A 14 8.92 -0.86 8.03
CA LEU A 14 8.45 -2.12 7.41
C LEU A 14 7.35 -2.77 8.25
N GLN A 15 7.52 -2.83 9.57
CA GLN A 15 6.49 -3.35 10.47
C GLN A 15 5.18 -2.57 10.35
N PHE A 16 5.28 -1.25 10.25
CA PHE A 16 4.14 -0.38 10.08
C PHE A 16 3.43 -0.60 8.74
N VAL A 17 4.16 -0.63 7.62
CA VAL A 17 3.59 -0.87 6.28
C VAL A 17 2.90 -2.23 6.21
N ASN A 18 3.49 -3.28 6.79
CA ASN A 18 2.86 -4.60 6.81
C ASN A 18 1.51 -4.55 7.53
N LYS A 19 1.44 -3.87 8.69
CA LYS A 19 0.20 -3.77 9.47
C LYS A 19 -0.92 -2.99 8.76
N LEU A 20 -0.62 -2.04 7.88
CA LEU A 20 -1.65 -1.28 7.14
C LEU A 20 -2.50 -2.17 6.24
N TRP A 21 -1.98 -3.32 5.80
CA TRP A 21 -2.64 -4.21 4.83
C TRP A 21 -2.98 -5.58 5.43
N THR A 22 -3.03 -5.70 6.76
CA THR A 22 -3.25 -7.00 7.43
C THR A 22 -4.70 -7.45 7.45
N ASP A 23 -5.66 -6.52 7.52
CA ASP A 23 -7.08 -6.85 7.59
C ASP A 23 -7.86 -6.16 6.45
N PRO A 24 -7.99 -6.81 5.28
CA PRO A 24 -8.70 -6.25 4.15
C PRO A 24 -10.23 -6.35 4.28
N TYR A 25 -10.75 -7.07 5.28
CA TYR A 25 -12.19 -7.29 5.45
C TYR A 25 -12.81 -6.38 6.52
N ASP A 26 -12.01 -5.79 7.41
CA ASP A 26 -12.43 -4.68 8.27
C ASP A 26 -12.42 -3.36 7.48
N SER A 27 -13.61 -2.88 7.09
CA SER A 27 -13.79 -1.63 6.36
C SER A 27 -13.19 -0.41 7.08
N ARG A 28 -13.19 -0.41 8.42
CA ARG A 28 -12.58 0.68 9.21
C ARG A 28 -11.07 0.62 9.12
N HIS A 29 -10.49 -0.57 9.22
CA HIS A 29 -9.05 -0.77 9.04
C HIS A 29 -8.60 -0.30 7.65
N VAL A 30 -9.32 -0.71 6.60
CA VAL A 30 -9.04 -0.27 5.22
C VAL A 30 -9.11 1.24 5.07
N GLN A 31 -10.15 1.88 5.61
CA GLN A 31 -10.30 3.33 5.55
C GLN A 31 -9.13 4.05 6.24
N GLU A 32 -8.80 3.65 7.48
CA GLU A 32 -7.73 4.29 8.25
C GLU A 32 -6.35 4.10 7.60
N SER A 33 -6.09 2.92 7.03
CA SER A 33 -4.88 2.66 6.27
C SER A 33 -4.79 3.52 5.02
N ALA A 34 -5.88 3.62 4.26
CA ALA A 34 -5.95 4.46 3.06
C ALA A 34 -5.71 5.94 3.38
N GLU A 35 -6.26 6.46 4.49
CA GLU A 35 -6.02 7.84 4.93
C GLU A 35 -4.54 8.12 5.22
N ILE A 36 -3.84 7.16 5.85
CA ILE A 36 -2.40 7.29 6.14
C ILE A 36 -1.60 7.31 4.83
N VAL A 37 -1.91 6.41 3.90
CA VAL A 37 -1.26 6.37 2.58
C VAL A 37 -1.51 7.65 1.82
N ALA A 38 -2.77 8.14 1.78
CA ALA A 38 -3.14 9.38 1.11
C ALA A 38 -2.37 10.60 1.63
N LYS A 39 -2.14 10.67 2.96
CA LYS A 39 -1.28 11.70 3.56
C LYS A 39 0.18 11.53 3.16
N LEU A 40 0.70 10.31 3.12
CA LEU A 40 2.09 10.03 2.78
C LEU A 40 2.42 10.36 1.31
N VAL A 41 1.50 10.05 0.40
CA VAL A 41 1.68 10.26 -1.05
C VAL A 41 1.24 11.66 -1.51
N GLY A 42 0.73 12.50 -0.59
CA GLY A 42 0.27 13.86 -0.91
C GLY A 42 -1.07 13.94 -1.63
N PHE A 43 -1.88 12.87 -1.64
CA PHE A 43 -3.24 12.92 -2.19
C PHE A 43 -4.24 13.65 -1.28
N CYS A 44 -3.89 13.88 -0.01
CA CYS A 44 -4.76 14.54 0.96
C CYS A 44 -4.58 16.07 0.95
N GLU A 45 -4.73 16.73 -0.19
CA GLU A 45 -4.77 18.19 -0.25
C GLU A 45 -5.73 18.67 -1.35
N SER A 46 -7.03 18.42 -1.16
CA SER A 46 -8.06 19.44 -1.43
C SER A 46 -9.45 18.90 -1.05
N ALA A 47 -10.29 19.80 -0.54
CA ALA A 47 -11.69 19.58 -0.22
C ALA A 47 -12.58 19.25 -1.44
N ASN A 48 -11.97 19.00 -2.60
CA ASN A 48 -12.58 18.51 -3.81
C ASN A 48 -11.93 17.18 -4.15
N ILE A 49 -12.38 16.09 -3.53
CA ILE A 49 -12.15 14.76 -4.08
C ILE A 49 -12.81 14.78 -5.45
N SER A 50 -12.05 15.00 -6.52
CA SER A 50 -12.56 14.80 -7.87
C SER A 50 -13.02 13.35 -7.90
N LYS A 51 -14.32 13.13 -8.11
CA LYS A 51 -14.86 11.80 -8.44
C LYS A 51 -14.42 11.43 -9.87
N GLU A 52 -13.14 11.58 -10.16
CA GLU A 52 -12.52 11.09 -11.37
C GLU A 52 -12.27 9.60 -11.15
N ILE A 53 -12.90 8.80 -12.01
CA ILE A 53 -12.61 7.39 -12.12
C ILE A 53 -11.24 7.32 -12.78
N PHE A 54 -10.20 7.08 -11.97
CA PHE A 54 -8.90 6.73 -12.51
C PHE A 54 -9.04 5.36 -13.19
N GLU A 55 -8.79 5.32 -14.50
CA GLU A 55 -8.70 4.07 -15.23
C GLU A 55 -7.51 3.27 -14.67
N LEU A 56 -7.81 2.29 -13.83
CA LEU A 56 -6.82 1.33 -13.37
C LEU A 56 -6.48 0.41 -14.55
N ASN A 57 -5.44 0.79 -15.30
CA ASN A 57 -4.90 -0.07 -16.34
C ASN A 57 -4.15 -1.23 -15.67
N PHE A 58 -4.86 -2.33 -15.42
CA PHE A 58 -4.28 -3.61 -14.97
C PHE A 58 -3.58 -4.37 -16.10
N ALA A 59 -3.42 -3.75 -17.27
CA ALA A 59 -2.57 -4.29 -18.31
C ALA A 59 -1.17 -4.50 -17.70
N MET A 60 -0.72 -5.76 -17.67
CA MET A 60 0.66 -6.09 -17.33
C MET A 60 1.57 -5.16 -18.13
N PRO A 61 2.35 -4.28 -17.46
CA PRO A 61 3.38 -3.50 -18.12
C PRO A 61 4.19 -4.44 -19.00
N SER A 62 4.12 -4.27 -20.32
CA SER A 62 4.92 -5.04 -21.27
C SER A 62 6.42 -4.75 -21.14
N ASP A 63 6.78 -3.87 -20.21
CA ASP A 63 8.14 -3.55 -19.84
C ASP A 63 8.81 -4.79 -19.23
N LYS A 64 9.82 -5.30 -19.95
CA LYS A 64 10.67 -6.43 -19.51
C LYS A 64 11.22 -6.26 -18.09
N LYS A 65 11.35 -5.01 -17.62
CA LYS A 65 11.78 -4.69 -16.25
C LYS A 65 10.76 -5.15 -15.19
N TRP A 66 9.46 -5.09 -15.49
CA TRP A 66 8.41 -5.48 -14.56
C TRP A 66 8.27 -6.99 -14.44
N ASN A 67 8.42 -7.72 -15.56
CA ASN A 67 8.49 -9.18 -15.54
C ASN A 67 9.61 -9.66 -14.60
N ASN A 68 10.81 -9.06 -14.68
CA ASN A 68 11.91 -9.42 -13.79
C ASN A 68 11.61 -9.12 -12.31
N VAL A 69 10.84 -8.06 -12.01
CA VAL A 69 10.44 -7.74 -10.64
C VAL A 69 9.46 -8.78 -10.12
N TRP A 70 8.46 -9.16 -10.92
CA TRP A 70 7.52 -10.21 -10.54
C TRP A 70 8.17 -11.58 -10.44
N ASP A 71 9.07 -11.95 -11.35
CA ASP A 71 9.80 -13.22 -11.28
C ASP A 71 10.60 -13.34 -9.97
N ASN A 72 11.21 -12.24 -9.52
CA ASN A 72 11.87 -12.22 -8.20
C ASN A 72 10.87 -12.39 -7.05
N ILE A 73 9.67 -11.81 -7.15
CA ILE A 73 8.62 -11.97 -6.14
C ILE A 73 8.07 -13.40 -6.12
N TYR A 74 7.77 -14.00 -7.28
CA TYR A 74 7.34 -15.39 -7.40
C TYR A 74 8.38 -16.35 -6.81
N ASN A 75 9.66 -16.17 -7.18
CA ASN A 75 10.75 -16.97 -6.63
C ASN A 75 10.94 -16.80 -5.12
N LEU A 76 10.74 -15.58 -4.60
CA LEU A 76 10.82 -15.29 -3.15
C LEU A 76 9.66 -15.93 -2.37
N LEU A 77 8.48 -16.00 -2.98
CA LEU A 77 7.27 -16.53 -2.37
C LEU A 77 7.09 -18.05 -2.57
N HIS A 78 7.98 -18.69 -3.35
CA HIS A 78 7.86 -20.10 -3.74
C HIS A 78 6.51 -20.45 -4.39
N LEU A 79 5.98 -19.52 -5.19
CA LEU A 79 4.73 -19.66 -5.94
C LEU A 79 4.99 -20.05 -7.39
#